data_AF-A0AAW7YSD9-F1
#
_entry.id   AF-A0AAW7YSD9-F1
#
_cell.length_a   1.000
_cell.length_b   1.000
_cell.length_c   1.000
_cell.angle_alpha   90.00
_cell.angle_beta   90.00
_cell.angle_gamma   90.00
#
_symmetry.space_group_name_H-M   'P 1'
#
loop_
_entity.id
_entity.type
_entity.pdbx_description
1 polymer ?
#
loop_
_entity_poly.entity_id
_entity_poly.type
_entity_poly.pdbx_seq_one_letter_code
_entity_poly.pdbx_strand_id
1 'polypeptide(L)' 'MSTYLLAESLPTTALQTNTPVLIQHGRQDDVVALNLGQQAFNQLQAQHYQVEFQQFDMAHSVSPSQVKAISAWLS' A
#
# COMPACT_ATOMS: atom_id res chain seq x y z
N MET A 1 -7.28 -7.89 9.48
CA MET A 1 -7.65 -8.26 8.10
C MET A 1 -6.78 -7.42 7.19
N SER A 2 -5.92 -8.06 6.39
CA SER A 2 -5.15 -7.35 5.36
C SER A 2 -6.13 -6.90 4.28
N THR A 3 -6.08 -5.63 3.88
CA THR A 3 -6.94 -5.08 2.83
C THR A 3 -6.06 -4.67 1.66
N TYR A 4 -6.62 -4.63 0.45
CA TYR A 4 -5.86 -4.22 -0.73
C TYR A 4 -6.63 -3.19 -1.55
N LEU A 5 -5.88 -2.40 -2.32
CA LEU A 5 -6.39 -1.36 -3.19
C LEU A 5 -6.26 -1.83 -4.64
N LEU A 6 -7.37 -1.98 -5.36
CA LEU A 6 -7.34 -2.19 -6.80
C LEU A 6 -7.05 -0.87 -7.49
N ALA A 7 -6.01 -0.85 -8.31
CA ALA A 7 -5.66 0.30 -9.14
C ALA A 7 -6.90 0.77 -9.96
N GLU A 8 -7.58 -0.16 -10.63
CA GLU A 8 -8.79 0.11 -11.43
C GLU A 8 -9.97 0.71 -10.65
N SER A 9 -9.97 0.60 -9.32
CA SER A 9 -11.00 1.19 -8.46
C SER A 9 -10.71 2.63 -8.02
N LEU A 10 -9.52 3.15 -8.33
CA LEU A 10 -9.15 4.52 -7.99
C LEU A 10 -9.95 5.53 -8.83
N PRO A 11 -10.46 6.61 -8.22
CA PRO A 11 -11.10 7.68 -8.97
C PRO A 11 -10.12 8.27 -9.98
N THR A 12 -10.61 8.62 -11.17
CA THR A 12 -9.80 9.21 -12.24
C THR A 12 -9.33 10.64 -11.94
N THR A 13 -9.99 11.31 -11.00
CA THR A 13 -9.62 12.64 -10.53
C THR A 13 -9.34 12.60 -9.03
N ALA A 14 -8.13 13.00 -8.63
CA ALA A 14 -7.77 13.10 -7.22
C ALA A 14 -8.49 14.29 -6.56
N LEU A 15 -9.36 14.01 -5.58
CA LEU A 15 -10.10 15.05 -4.85
C LEU A 15 -9.28 15.62 -3.69
N GLN A 16 -8.35 14.85 -3.12
CA GLN A 16 -7.54 15.21 -1.97
C GLN A 16 -6.15 14.56 -2.06
N THR A 17 -5.21 15.21 -2.74
CA THR A 17 -3.83 14.71 -2.94
C THR A 17 -2.92 14.92 -1.72
N ASN A 18 -3.32 15.76 -0.77
CA ASN A 18 -2.53 16.09 0.42
C ASN A 18 -2.59 15.01 1.51
N THR A 19 -3.46 14.01 1.36
CA THR A 19 -3.53 12.89 2.30
C THR A 19 -2.39 11.93 2.02
N PRO A 20 -1.44 11.72 2.95
CA PRO A 20 -0.37 10.75 2.76
C PRO A 20 -0.93 9.33 2.78
N VAL A 21 -0.37 8.46 1.93
CA VAL A 21 -0.79 7.07 1.77
C VAL A 21 0.41 6.15 1.97
N LEU A 22 0.28 5.16 2.84
CA LEU A 22 1.27 4.09 3.00
C LEU A 22 0.68 2.77 2.52
N ILE A 23 1.35 2.14 1.55
CA ILE A 23 1.05 0.77 1.10
C ILE A 23 2.11 -0.18 1.68
N GLN A 24 1.67 -1.25 2.32
CA GLN A 24 2.54 -2.30 2.84
C GLN A 24 2.11 -3.66 2.31
N HIS A 25 3.06 -4.47 1.82
CA HIS A 25 2.74 -5.76 1.18
C HIS A 25 3.66 -6.89 1.63
N GLY A 26 3.13 -8.11 1.71
CA GLY A 26 3.91 -9.32 1.97
C GLY A 26 4.55 -9.86 0.68
N ARG A 27 5.86 -10.11 0.66
CA ARG A 27 6.55 -10.66 -0.52
C ARG A 27 6.08 -12.08 -0.89
N GLN A 28 5.48 -12.79 0.07
CA GLN A 28 5.04 -14.17 -0.06
C GLN A 28 3.51 -14.27 0.00
N ASP A 29 2.81 -13.15 -0.17
CA ASP A 29 1.35 -13.10 -0.23
C ASP A 29 0.85 -13.85 -1.47
N ASP A 30 0.21 -14.99 -1.23
CA ASP A 30 -0.36 -15.88 -2.23
C ASP A 30 -1.84 -15.57 -2.53
N VAL A 31 -2.45 -14.63 -1.81
CA VAL A 31 -3.85 -14.20 -1.97
C VAL A 31 -3.93 -12.95 -2.84
N VAL A 32 -3.10 -11.95 -2.56
CA VAL A 32 -2.99 -10.73 -3.35
C VAL A 32 -1.58 -10.60 -3.89
N ALA A 33 -1.43 -10.75 -5.20
CA ALA A 33 -0.14 -10.69 -5.85
C ALA A 33 0.52 -9.30 -5.68
N LEU A 34 1.83 -9.30 -5.38
CA LEU A 34 2.62 -8.09 -5.12
C LEU A 34 2.55 -7.05 -6.24
N ASN A 35 2.40 -7.50 -7.49
CA ASN A 35 2.27 -6.61 -8.64
C ASN A 35 1.03 -5.72 -8.56
N LEU A 36 -0.07 -6.17 -7.95
CA LEU A 36 -1.28 -5.37 -7.78
C LEU A 36 -1.04 -4.21 -6.82
N GLY A 37 -0.33 -4.46 -5.71
CA GLY A 37 0.10 -3.40 -4.79
C GLY A 37 1.01 -2.38 -5.49
N GLN A 38 1.93 -2.84 -6.34
CA GLN A 38 2.81 -1.95 -7.11
C GLN A 38 2.03 -1.12 -8.14
N GLN A 39 1.00 -1.69 -8.77
CA GLN A 39 0.13 -0.96 -9.69
C GLN A 39 -0.65 0.14 -8.97
N ALA A 40 -1.21 -0.16 -7.79
CA ALA A 40 -1.88 0.82 -6.94
C ALA A 40 -0.94 1.97 -6.54
N PHE A 41 0.30 1.65 -6.14
CA PHE A 41 1.33 2.66 -5.87
C PHE A 41 1.59 3.58 -7.07
N ASN A 42 1.81 2.98 -8.25
CA ASN A 42 2.10 3.74 -9.46
C ASN A 42 0.95 4.67 -9.84
N GLN A 43 -0.30 4.22 -9.69
CA GLN A 43 -1.47 5.03 -10.00
C GLN A 43 -1.67 6.18 -8.99
N LEU A 44 -1.51 5.93 -7.69
CA LEU A 44 -1.56 6.99 -6.68
C LEU A 44 -0.46 8.02 -6.89
N GLN A 45 0.75 7.58 -7.22
CA GLN A 45 1.86 8.47 -7.55
C GLN A 45 1.56 9.31 -8.81
N ALA A 46 0.99 8.69 -9.86
CA ALA A 46 0.57 9.41 -11.07
C ALA A 46 -0.55 10.43 -10.80
N GLN A 47 -1.36 10.20 -9.77
CA GLN A 47 -2.38 11.12 -9.27
C GLN A 47 -1.83 12.16 -8.26
N HIS A 48 -0.51 12.27 -8.11
CA HIS A 48 0.17 13.22 -7.21
C HIS A 48 -0.11 13.04 -5.72
N TYR A 49 -0.49 11.84 -5.28
CA TYR A 49 -0.53 11.52 -3.85
C TYR A 49 0.88 11.40 -3.27
N GLN A 50 1.02 11.79 -2.00
CA GLN A 50 2.20 11.45 -1.21
C GLN A 50 2.12 9.99 -0.78
N VAL A 51 2.57 9.08 -1.65
CA VAL A 51 2.46 7.64 -1.44
C VAL A 51 3.82 7.01 -1.14
N GLU A 52 3.85 6.12 -0.14
CA GLU A 52 4.99 5.28 0.24
C GLU A 52 4.65 3.80 0.03
N PHE A 53 5.65 2.98 -0.31
CA PHE A 53 5.49 1.54 -0.48
C PHE A 53 6.55 0.78 0.33
N GLN A 54 6.12 -0.19 1.13
CA GLN A 54 7.01 -1.04 1.93
C GLN A 54 6.67 -2.51 1.74
N GLN A 55 7.68 -3.36 1.85
CA GLN A 55 7.54 -4.81 1.69
C GLN A 55 8.11 -5.54 2.89
N PHE A 56 7.49 -6.66 3.23
CA PHE A 56 7.90 -7.50 4.35
C PHE A 56 7.98 -8.97 3.93
N ASP A 57 8.91 -9.72 4.52
CA ASP A 57 9.01 -11.18 4.37
C ASP A 57 7.90 -11.85 5.18
N MET A 58 6.69 -11.85 4.60
CA MET A 58 5.49 -12.46 5.15
C MET A 58 4.52 -12.85 4.03
N ALA A 59 3.63 -13.79 4.33
CA ALA A 59 2.49 -14.16 3.48
C ALA A 59 1.33 -13.15 3.65
N HIS A 60 0.08 -13.57 3.42
CA HIS A 60 -1.10 -12.73 3.65
C HIS A 60 -1.43 -12.57 5.16
N SER A 61 -0.52 -11.94 5.90
CA SER A 61 -0.60 -11.77 7.36
C SER A 61 0.05 -10.46 7.82
N VAL A 62 -0.01 -10.17 9.12
CA VAL A 62 0.62 -9.00 9.74
C VAL A 62 1.83 -9.46 10.55
N SER A 63 3.00 -8.86 10.29
CA SER A 63 4.25 -9.16 10.99
C SER A 63 4.60 -8.10 12.06
N PRO A 64 5.37 -8.44 13.12
CA PRO A 64 5.85 -7.46 14.08
C PRO A 64 6.67 -6.32 13.44
N SER A 65 7.45 -6.63 12.40
CA SER A 65 8.20 -5.63 11.62
C SER A 65 7.26 -4.64 10.92
N GLN A 66 6.15 -5.13 10.36
CA GLN A 66 5.15 -4.28 9.73
C GLN A 66 4.50 -3.35 10.76
N VAL A 67 4.10 -3.89 11.92
CA VAL A 67 3.49 -3.10 13.01
C VAL A 67 4.43 -1.98 13.47
N LYS A 68 5.72 -2.28 13.62
CA LYS A 68 6.73 -1.27 13.98
C LYS A 68 6.84 -0.17 12.91
N ALA A 69 6.82 -0.54 11.63
CA ALA A 69 6.86 0.43 10.54
C ALA A 69 5.61 1.32 10.49
N ILE A 70 4.41 0.75 10.73
CA ILE A 70 3.17 1.53 10.85
C ILE A 70 3.26 2.52 12.01
N SER A 71 3.75 2.09 13.18
CA SER A 71 3.91 2.96 14.33
C SER A 71 4.87 4.12 14.05
N ALA A 72 5.96 3.87 13.31
CA ALA A 72 6.91 4.91 12.92
C ALA A 72 6.31 5.91 11.92
N TRP A 73 5.43 5.45 11.03
CA TRP A 73 4.76 6.31 10.04
C TRP A 73 3.66 7.19 10.63
N LEU A 74 2.96 6.72 11.67
CA LEU A 74 1.90 7.48 12.35
C LEU A 74 2.40 8.47 13.41
N SER A 75 3.69 8.45 13.74
CA SER A 75 4.28 9.31 14.78
C SER A 75 4.57 10.71 14.23
#